data_AF-A0A5C1AXK4-F1
#
_entry.id   AF-A0A5C1AXK4-F1
#
_cell.length_a   1.000
_cell.length_b   1.000
_cell.length_c   1.000
_cell.angle_alpha   90.00
_cell.angle_beta   90.00
_cell.angle_gamma   90.00
#
_symmetry.space_group_name_H-M   'P 1'
#
loop_
_entity.id
_entity.type
_entity.pdbx_description
1 polymer ?
#
loop_
_entity_poly.entity_id
_entity_poly.type
_entity_poly.pdbx_seq_one_letter_code
_entity_poly.pdbx_strand_id
1 'polypeptide(L)'
;MSERRIGRPLLAVTGALEAATGLGLLLAPSVVVELLLGAALGTPAGTTLGRVTGIALLALGVACWLARDEASPEAKGLVTALLLYNVGVVAVLVVAWAGLRPVGLAFWPAVLAHAGLTGWCVVCLAMRA
;
A
#
# COMPACT_ATOMS: atom_id res chain seq x y z
N MET A 1 -25.41 10.14 5.09
CA MET A 1 -25.55 8.75 4.56
C MET A 1 -24.63 8.46 3.36
N SER A 2 -24.28 9.48 2.55
CA SER A 2 -23.36 9.34 1.40
C SER A 2 -21.90 9.07 1.84
N GLU A 3 -21.41 9.71 2.90
CA GLU A 3 -20.00 9.64 3.31
C GLU A 3 -19.56 8.25 3.80
N ARG A 4 -20.48 7.51 4.47
CA ARG A 4 -20.21 6.13 4.92
C ARG A 4 -20.07 5.14 3.76
N ARG A 5 -20.71 5.43 2.61
CA ARG A 5 -20.68 4.53 1.45
C ARG A 5 -19.32 4.52 0.74
N ILE A 6 -18.50 5.57 0.88
CA ILE A 6 -17.25 5.72 0.12
C ILE A 6 -16.02 5.33 0.96
N GLY A 7 -16.04 5.57 2.28
CA GLY A 7 -14.94 5.20 3.18
C GLY A 7 -14.81 3.70 3.48
N ARG A 8 -15.94 3.00 3.64
CA ARG A 8 -15.98 1.53 3.85
C ARG A 8 -15.30 0.73 2.72
N PRO A 9 -15.68 0.92 1.44
CA PRO A 9 -15.07 0.18 0.35
C PRO A 9 -13.59 0.53 0.18
N LEU A 10 -13.20 1.79 0.40
CA LEU A 10 -11.78 2.19 0.36
C LEU A 10 -10.96 1.38 1.36
N LEU A 11 -11.35 1.37 2.64
CA LEU A 11 -10.62 0.67 3.69
C LEU A 11 -10.65 -0.87 3.48
N ALA A 12 -11.75 -1.41 2.97
CA ALA A 12 -11.83 -2.84 2.66
C ALA A 12 -10.92 -3.24 1.49
N VAL A 13 -10.91 -2.47 0.40
CA VAL A 13 -10.09 -2.74 -0.79
C VAL A 13 -8.61 -2.56 -0.47
N THR A 14 -8.24 -1.43 0.13
CA THR A 14 -6.85 -1.18 0.55
C THR A 14 -6.41 -2.25 1.55
N GLY A 15 -7.25 -2.57 2.54
CA GLY A 15 -6.92 -3.58 3.53
C GLY A 15 -6.62 -4.96 2.92
N ALA A 16 -7.40 -5.37 1.92
CA ALA A 16 -7.18 -6.62 1.20
C ALA A 16 -5.90 -6.60 0.34
N LEU A 17 -5.63 -5.50 -0.37
CA LEU A 17 -4.43 -5.36 -1.21
C LEU A 17 -3.15 -5.36 -0.37
N GLU A 18 -3.15 -4.62 0.74
CA GLU A 18 -2.03 -4.55 1.68
C GLU A 18 -1.78 -5.89 2.35
N ALA A 19 -2.85 -6.59 2.77
CA ALA A 19 -2.71 -7.91 3.37
C ALA A 19 -2.15 -8.94 2.38
N ALA A 20 -2.62 -8.94 1.13
CA ALA A 20 -2.11 -9.83 0.10
C ALA A 20 -0.64 -9.54 -0.24
N THR A 21 -0.29 -8.27 -0.42
CA THR A 21 1.08 -7.84 -0.72
C THR A 21 2.02 -8.13 0.45
N GLY A 22 1.56 -7.84 1.67
CA GLY A 22 2.30 -8.10 2.90
C GLY A 22 2.57 -9.59 3.12
N LEU A 23 1.57 -10.45 2.84
CA LEU A 23 1.75 -11.89 2.87
C LEU A 23 2.75 -12.37 1.82
N GLY A 24 2.68 -11.83 0.61
CA GLY A 24 3.66 -12.11 -0.45
C GLY A 24 5.09 -11.74 -0.04
N LEU A 25 5.28 -10.54 0.50
CA LEU A 25 6.58 -10.07 1.00
C LEU A 25 7.08 -10.85 2.22
N LEU A 26 6.19 -11.38 3.05
CA LEU A 26 6.56 -12.20 4.20
C LEU A 26 7.06 -13.59 3.77
N LEU A 27 6.34 -14.23 2.84
CA LEU A 27 6.60 -15.61 2.42
C LEU A 27 7.67 -15.70 1.32
N ALA A 28 7.61 -14.81 0.32
CA ALA A 28 8.47 -14.81 -0.85
C ALA A 28 8.98 -13.40 -1.21
N PRO A 29 9.81 -12.77 -0.34
CA PRO A 29 10.21 -11.37 -0.49
C PRO A 29 10.93 -11.11 -1.82
N SER A 30 11.86 -11.98 -2.20
CA SER A 30 12.64 -11.82 -3.44
C SER A 30 11.78 -11.89 -4.68
N VAL A 31 10.74 -12.74 -4.70
CA VAL A 31 9.83 -12.87 -5.85
C VAL A 31 9.00 -11.60 -6.03
N VAL A 32 8.45 -11.07 -4.93
CA VAL A 32 7.67 -9.84 -4.98
C VAL A 32 8.53 -8.65 -5.41
N VAL A 33 9.75 -8.54 -4.86
CA VAL A 33 10.68 -7.47 -5.22
C VAL A 33 11.17 -7.61 -6.66
N GLU A 34 11.43 -8.81 -7.15
CA GLU A 34 11.80 -9.04 -8.54
C GLU A 34 10.67 -8.70 -9.51
N LEU A 35 9.43 -9.08 -9.18
CA LEU A 35 8.26 -8.69 -9.97
C LEU A 35 8.06 -7.17 -10.00
N LEU A 36 8.35 -6.46 -8.92
CA LEU A 36 8.20 -5.01 -8.83
C LEU A 36 9.36 -4.26 -9.47
N LEU A 37 10.59 -4.61 -9.14
CA LEU A 37 11.79 -3.82 -9.44
C LEU A 37 12.66 -4.45 -10.54
N GLY A 38 12.36 -5.66 -10.99
CA GLY A 38 13.12 -6.37 -12.02
C GLY A 38 14.40 -7.03 -11.51
N ALA A 39 14.63 -7.05 -10.19
CA ALA A 39 15.79 -7.67 -9.56
C ALA A 39 15.43 -8.31 -8.22
N ALA A 40 15.88 -9.54 -7.99
CA ALA A 40 15.68 -10.24 -6.74
C ALA A 40 16.53 -9.64 -5.60
N LEU A 41 16.06 -9.79 -4.37
CA LEU A 41 16.87 -9.49 -3.18
C LEU A 41 18.05 -10.47 -3.12
N GLY A 42 19.27 -9.97 -3.33
CA GLY A 42 20.49 -10.77 -3.38
C GLY A 42 21.18 -10.98 -2.02
N THR A 43 20.68 -10.37 -0.95
CA THR A 43 21.33 -10.40 0.37
C THR A 43 20.37 -10.84 1.49
N PRO A 44 20.86 -11.57 2.51
CA PRO A 44 20.05 -11.94 3.68
C PRO A 44 19.44 -10.73 4.41
N ALA A 45 20.16 -9.61 4.46
CA ALA A 45 19.68 -8.35 5.01
C ALA A 45 18.51 -7.79 4.18
N GLY A 46 18.62 -7.79 2.85
CA GLY A 46 17.54 -7.38 1.95
C GLY A 46 16.29 -8.25 2.11
N THR A 47 16.45 -9.57 2.18
CA THR A 47 15.35 -10.52 2.42
C THR A 47 14.67 -10.27 3.77
N THR A 48 15.45 -9.97 4.82
CA THR A 48 14.93 -9.65 6.15
C THR A 48 14.12 -8.35 6.13
N LEU A 49 14.65 -7.30 5.50
CA LEU A 49 13.92 -6.05 5.30
C LEU A 49 12.63 -6.25 4.50
N GLY A 50 12.66 -7.06 3.44
CA GLY A 50 11.47 -7.41 2.66
C GLY A 50 10.38 -8.04 3.51
N ARG A 51 10.72 -8.96 4.43
CA ARG A 51 9.77 -9.55 5.37
C ARG A 51 9.23 -8.56 6.39
N VAL A 52 10.08 -7.68 6.91
CA VAL A 52 9.68 -6.60 7.84
C VAL A 52 8.69 -5.66 7.14
N THR A 53 8.95 -5.29 5.89
CA THR A 53 7.99 -4.56 5.06
C THR A 53 6.70 -5.35 4.91
N GLY A 54 6.76 -6.65 4.65
CA GLY A 54 5.57 -7.51 4.56
C GLY A 54 4.71 -7.51 5.82
N ILE A 55 5.32 -7.58 7.01
CA ILE A 55 4.62 -7.48 8.30
C ILE A 55 3.98 -6.10 8.47
N ALA A 56 4.67 -5.04 8.07
CA ALA A 56 4.12 -3.68 8.14
C ALA A 56 2.87 -3.53 7.26
N LEU A 57 2.87 -4.09 6.04
CA LEU A 57 1.71 -4.06 5.15
C LEU A 57 0.56 -4.92 5.67
N LEU A 58 0.86 -6.10 6.23
CA LEU A 58 -0.16 -6.95 6.89
C LEU A 58 -0.83 -6.21 8.05
N ALA A 59 -0.04 -5.56 8.90
CA ALA A 59 -0.55 -4.76 10.02
C ALA A 59 -1.41 -3.60 9.53
N LEU A 60 -0.99 -2.91 8.46
CA LEU A 60 -1.78 -1.86 7.83
C LEU A 60 -3.09 -2.41 7.25
N GLY A 61 -3.05 -3.59 6.63
CA GLY A 61 -4.22 -4.29 6.12
C GLY A 61 -5.25 -4.62 7.20
N VAL A 62 -4.78 -5.13 8.34
CA VAL A 62 -5.61 -5.40 9.53
C VAL A 62 -6.19 -4.09 10.10
N ALA A 63 -5.38 -3.04 10.21
CA ALA A 63 -5.85 -1.73 10.68
C ALA A 63 -6.96 -1.18 9.76
N CYS A 64 -6.81 -1.29 8.44
CA CYS A 64 -7.83 -0.92 7.46
C CYS A 64 -9.10 -1.75 7.61
N TRP A 65 -8.95 -3.05 7.82
CA TRP A 65 -10.09 -3.94 8.01
C TRP A 65 -10.90 -3.62 9.28
N LEU A 66 -10.22 -3.30 10.39
CA LEU A 66 -10.87 -2.95 11.66
C LEU A 66 -11.55 -1.57 11.58
N ALA A 67 -10.87 -0.58 10.99
CA ALA A 67 -11.40 0.78 10.91
C ALA A 67 -12.54 0.95 9.88
N ARG A 68 -12.79 -0.04 9.01
CA ARG A 68 -13.82 0.09 7.96
C ARG A 68 -15.23 0.26 8.53
N ASP A 69 -15.54 -0.35 9.68
CA ASP A 69 -16.88 -0.33 10.26
C ASP A 69 -17.08 0.81 11.28
N GLU A 70 -16.00 1.53 11.61
CA GLU A 70 -16.00 2.63 12.58
C GLU A 70 -16.16 4.00 11.90
N ALA A 71 -17.07 4.82 12.41
CA ALA A 71 -17.34 6.18 11.89
C ALA A 71 -16.66 7.28 12.71
N SER A 72 -15.62 6.92 13.47
CA SER A 72 -15.01 7.73 14.52
C SER A 72 -13.73 8.46 14.04
N PRO A 73 -13.15 9.35 14.85
CA PRO A 73 -11.92 10.09 14.52
C PRO A 73 -10.73 9.18 14.14
N GLU A 74 -10.68 7.96 14.67
CA GLU A 74 -9.65 6.96 14.37
C GLU A 74 -9.63 6.58 12.88
N ALA A 75 -10.80 6.52 12.22
CA ALA A 75 -10.89 6.26 10.79
C ALA A 75 -10.29 7.41 9.95
N LYS A 76 -10.36 8.66 10.42
CA LYS A 76 -9.75 9.82 9.74
C LYS A 76 -8.23 9.79 9.87
N GLY A 77 -7.72 9.40 11.04
CA GLY A 77 -6.29 9.15 11.26
C GLY A 77 -5.73 8.06 10.34
N LEU A 78 -6.47 6.95 10.18
CA LEU A 78 -6.03 5.87 9.31
C LEU A 78 -6.06 6.23 7.81
N VAL A 79 -7.08 6.94 7.33
CA VAL A 79 -7.11 7.43 5.94
C VAL A 79 -5.95 8.40 5.67
N THR A 80 -5.55 9.20 6.67
CA THR A 80 -4.39 10.09 6.56
C THR A 80 -3.07 9.30 6.50
N ALA A 81 -2.93 8.24 7.32
CA ALA A 81 -1.79 7.34 7.27
C ALA A 81 -1.68 6.61 5.92
N LEU A 82 -2.82 6.16 5.36
CA LEU A 82 -2.89 5.57 4.02
C LEU A 82 -2.49 6.54 2.91
N LEU A 83 -2.94 7.79 2.99
CA LEU A 83 -2.53 8.82 2.03
C LEU A 83 -1.01 9.01 2.05
N LEU A 84 -0.42 9.13 3.25
CA LEU A 84 1.02 9.28 3.43
C LEU A 84 1.79 8.06 2.90
N TYR A 85 1.30 6.86 3.21
CA TYR A 85 1.87 5.61 2.70
C TYR A 85 1.84 5.56 1.17
N ASN A 86 0.68 5.79 0.54
CA ASN A 86 0.53 5.71 -0.91
C ASN A 86 1.42 6.73 -1.65
N VAL A 87 1.47 7.98 -1.17
CA VAL A 87 2.36 9.02 -1.72
C VAL A 87 3.83 8.62 -1.57
N GLY A 88 4.21 8.10 -0.41
CA GLY A 88 5.56 7.60 -0.16
C GLY A 88 5.97 6.48 -1.12
N VAL A 89 5.09 5.49 -1.33
CA VAL A 89 5.34 4.40 -2.28
C VAL A 89 5.51 4.92 -3.70
N VAL A 90 4.63 5.81 -4.17
CA VAL A 90 4.75 6.41 -5.51
C VAL A 90 6.07 7.17 -5.66
N ALA A 91 6.45 7.98 -4.66
CA ALA A 91 7.71 8.72 -4.69
C ALA A 91 8.92 7.79 -4.77
N VAL A 92 8.96 6.73 -3.96
CA VAL A 92 10.04 5.73 -3.99
C VAL A 92 10.10 5.03 -5.34
N LEU A 93 8.96 4.63 -5.90
CA LEU A 93 8.92 3.97 -7.22
C LEU A 93 9.38 4.91 -8.34
N VAL A 94 9.01 6.19 -8.32
CA VAL A 94 9.49 7.18 -9.30
C VAL A 94 11.01 7.35 -9.21
N VAL A 95 11.57 7.42 -8.00
CA VAL A 95 13.03 7.48 -7.78
C VAL A 95 13.70 6.20 -8.28
N ALA A 96 13.13 5.03 -7.99
CA ALA A 96 13.65 3.75 -8.46
C ALA A 96 13.63 3.66 -9.99
N TRP A 97 12.57 4.12 -10.66
CA TRP A 97 12.47 4.15 -12.12
C TRP A 97 13.56 4.99 -12.79
N ALA A 98 13.96 6.09 -12.15
CA ALA A 98 15.04 6.94 -12.65
C ALA A 98 16.43 6.27 -12.61
N GLY A 99 16.64 5.30 -11.71
CA GLY A 99 17.94 4.64 -11.49
C GLY A 99 18.04 3.16 -11.89
N LEU A 100 16.92 2.44 -11.93
CA LEU A 100 16.83 1.01 -12.23
C LEU A 100 16.07 0.83 -13.56
N ARG A 101 16.82 0.72 -14.66
CA ARG A 101 16.27 0.23 -15.93
C ARG A 101 16.97 -1.09 -16.29
N PRO A 102 16.22 -2.16 -16.58
CA PRO A 102 14.75 -2.26 -16.68
C PRO A 102 14.02 -2.47 -15.33
N VAL A 103 12.74 -2.08 -15.26
CA VAL A 103 11.83 -2.33 -14.11
C VAL A 103 11.02 -3.63 -14.30
N GLY A 104 10.48 -4.18 -13.22
CA GLY A 104 9.71 -5.43 -13.23
C GLY A 104 8.28 -5.29 -13.77
N LEU A 105 7.64 -6.41 -14.10
CA LEU A 105 6.30 -6.48 -14.68
C LEU A 105 5.21 -5.86 -13.79
N ALA A 106 5.31 -6.03 -12.47
CA ALA A 106 4.35 -5.53 -11.50
C ALA A 106 4.55 -4.04 -11.16
N PHE A 107 5.60 -3.39 -11.68
CA PHE A 107 5.92 -1.99 -11.42
C PHE A 107 4.75 -1.05 -11.73
N TRP A 108 4.28 -1.05 -12.98
CA TRP A 108 3.20 -0.17 -13.43
C TRP A 108 1.84 -0.46 -12.77
N PRO A 109 1.41 -1.72 -12.62
CA PRO A 109 0.24 -2.06 -11.80
C PRO A 109 0.30 -1.49 -10.38
N ALA A 110 1.46 -1.59 -9.72
CA ALA A 110 1.64 -1.04 -8.38
C ALA A 110 1.52 0.50 -8.38
N VAL A 111 2.15 1.19 -9.33
CA VAL A 111 2.06 2.66 -9.46
C VAL A 111 0.60 3.10 -9.66
N LEU A 112 -0.12 2.46 -10.58
CA LEU A 112 -1.52 2.81 -10.88
C LEU A 112 -2.45 2.56 -9.68
N ALA A 113 -2.25 1.45 -8.97
CA ALA A 113 -3.02 1.14 -7.77
C ALA A 113 -2.83 2.21 -6.68
N HIS A 114 -1.60 2.57 -6.35
CA HIS A 114 -1.30 3.57 -5.31
C HIS A 114 -1.75 4.98 -5.71
N ALA A 115 -1.65 5.35 -7.00
CA ALA A 115 -2.17 6.61 -7.51
C ALA A 115 -3.70 6.69 -7.37
N GLY A 116 -4.42 5.62 -7.72
CA GLY A 116 -5.88 5.54 -7.57
C GLY A 116 -6.31 5.62 -6.10
N LEU A 117 -5.65 4.87 -5.21
CA LEU A 117 -5.93 4.90 -3.77
C LEU A 117 -5.63 6.27 -3.15
N THR A 118 -4.59 6.97 -3.61
CA THR A 118 -4.28 8.35 -3.20
C THR A 118 -5.44 9.28 -3.55
N GLY A 119 -5.92 9.26 -4.80
CA GLY A 119 -7.05 10.08 -5.22
C GLY A 119 -8.32 9.79 -4.39
N TRP A 120 -8.58 8.51 -4.11
CA TRP A 120 -9.73 8.10 -3.30
C TRP A 120 -9.60 8.56 -1.82
N CYS A 121 -8.39 8.51 -1.25
CA CYS A 121 -8.13 9.05 0.09
C CYS A 121 -8.41 10.56 0.16
N VAL A 122 -7.96 11.33 -0.85
CA VAL A 122 -8.22 12.77 -0.95
C VAL A 122 -9.73 13.05 -1.01
N VAL A 123 -10.46 12.33 -1.85
CA VAL A 123 -11.94 12.47 -1.95
C VAL A 123 -12.60 12.17 -0.61
N CYS A 124 -12.21 11.08 0.06
CA CYS A 124 -12.72 10.72 1.39
C CYS A 124 -12.43 11.78 2.47
N LEU A 125 -11.26 12.42 2.44
CA LEU A 125 -10.90 13.48 3.38
C LEU A 125 -11.63 14.78 3.09
N ALA A 126 -11.74 15.17 1.81
CA ALA A 126 -12.43 16.36 1.36
C ALA A 126 -13.93 16.33 1.67
N MET A 127 -14.56 15.15 1.65
CA MET A 127 -15.96 14.98 2.04
C MET A 127 -16.18 14.89 3.57
N ARG A 128 -15.11 14.81 4.38
CA ARG A 128 -15.15 14.73 5.85
C ARG A 128 -14.65 16.02 6.54
N ALA A 129 -14.44 17.09 5.78
CA ALA A 129 -14.03 18.42 6.24
C ALA A 129 -15.24 19.36 6.21
#